data_AF-A0A8X7SW71-F1
#
_entry.id   AF-A0A8X7SW71-F1
#
_cell.length_a   1.000
_cell.length_b   1.000
_cell.length_c   1.000
_cell.angle_alpha   90.00
_cell.angle_beta   90.00
_cell.angle_gamma   90.00
#
_symmetry.space_group_name_H-M   'P 1'
#
loop_
_entity.id
_entity.type
_entity.pdbx_description
1 polymer ?
#
loop_
_entity_poly.entity_id
_entity_poly.type
_entity_poly.pdbx_seq_one_letter_code
_entity_poly.pdbx_strand_id
1 'polypeptide(L)'
;SAENPHSALASGGTDIGNIDNNPPVEAHVLYGALVGGPDHKDRYYDIRSDYIQTEPALDLQAGLVFLAASQVANSTATQPFYVGLTTPRLRPIKNRNAEGGSGIPKWGQIAIAVVVLVVVFVGGGWIAWWQRENLRYWWRHKRMGL
;
A
#
# COMPACT_ATOMS: atom_id res chain seq x y z
N SER A 1 7.09 -1.09 -19.57
CA SER A 1 7.64 -0.37 -18.41
C SER A 1 6.49 0.20 -17.60
N ALA A 2 6.73 0.54 -16.33
CA ALA A 2 5.82 1.40 -15.56
C ALA A 2 5.67 2.76 -16.25
N GLU A 3 4.49 3.36 -16.17
CA GLU A 3 4.21 4.70 -16.70
C GLU A 3 3.87 5.71 -15.60
N ASN A 4 3.46 5.24 -14.41
CA ASN A 4 3.01 6.07 -13.29
C ASN A 4 3.74 5.72 -11.98
N PRO A 5 5.07 5.91 -11.89
CA PRO A 5 5.79 5.79 -10.63
C PRO A 5 5.24 6.75 -9.56
N HIS A 6 5.32 6.37 -8.28
CA HIS A 6 5.02 7.26 -7.15
C HIS A 6 6.12 8.32 -7.00
N SER A 7 6.15 9.31 -7.91
CA SER A 7 7.15 10.39 -7.91
C SER A 7 6.49 11.74 -8.15
N ALA A 8 6.55 12.63 -7.15
CA ALA A 8 6.03 13.98 -7.28
C ALA A 8 6.76 14.79 -8.38
N LEU A 9 8.06 14.57 -8.53
CA LEU A 9 8.90 15.26 -9.51
C LEU A 9 8.57 14.85 -10.94
N ALA A 10 8.30 13.56 -11.17
CA ALA A 10 7.94 13.08 -12.50
C ALA A 10 6.46 13.35 -12.84
N SER A 11 5.59 13.41 -11.81
CA SER A 11 4.14 13.50 -12.00
C SER A 11 3.78 14.79 -12.71
N GLY A 12 4.39 15.91 -12.29
CA GLY A 12 4.09 17.24 -12.84
C GLY A 12 2.70 17.78 -12.46
N GLY A 13 1.95 17.06 -11.61
CA GLY A 13 0.68 17.51 -11.04
C GLY A 13 0.85 18.46 -9.86
N THR A 14 -0.17 19.28 -9.62
CA THR A 14 -0.22 20.23 -8.49
C THR A 14 -1.33 19.90 -7.48
N ASP A 15 -2.13 18.87 -7.74
CA ASP A 15 -3.27 18.48 -6.92
C ASP A 15 -2.95 17.20 -6.13
N ILE A 16 -2.56 17.36 -4.86
CA ILE A 16 -2.25 16.25 -3.96
C ILE A 16 -3.47 15.40 -3.60
N GLY A 17 -4.69 15.92 -3.76
CA GLY A 17 -5.93 15.19 -3.52
C GLY A 17 -6.32 14.26 -4.66
N ASN A 18 -5.74 14.45 -5.85
CA ASN A 18 -6.07 13.70 -7.06
C ASN A 18 -4.80 13.26 -7.80
N ILE A 19 -3.84 12.71 -7.04
CA ILE A 19 -2.55 12.36 -7.61
C ILE A 19 -2.66 11.37 -8.75
N ASP A 20 -3.62 10.46 -8.80
CA ASP A 20 -3.71 9.42 -9.86
C ASP A 20 -4.25 9.93 -11.19
N ASN A 21 -5.07 10.99 -11.18
CA ASN A 21 -5.78 11.44 -12.38
C ASN A 21 -5.39 12.85 -12.84
N ASN A 22 -4.59 13.58 -12.05
CA ASN A 22 -4.22 14.95 -12.38
C ASN A 22 -2.70 15.22 -12.20
N PRO A 23 -1.87 14.95 -13.22
CA PRO A 23 -2.23 14.36 -14.51
C PRO A 23 -2.38 12.82 -14.47
N PRO A 24 -3.14 12.24 -15.41
CA PRO A 24 -3.41 10.78 -15.43
C PRO A 24 -2.20 9.94 -15.84
N VAL A 25 -1.18 10.58 -16.44
CA VAL A 25 0.13 10.01 -16.75
C VAL A 25 1.20 11.01 -16.32
N GLU A 26 2.37 10.54 -15.89
CA GLU A 26 3.50 11.42 -15.55
C GLU A 26 3.80 12.41 -16.68
N ALA A 27 4.02 13.67 -16.32
CA ALA A 27 4.47 14.69 -17.26
C ALA A 27 5.93 14.49 -17.70
N HIS A 28 6.75 13.82 -16.87
CA HIS A 28 8.16 13.59 -17.14
C HIS A 28 8.52 12.11 -16.99
N VAL A 29 9.39 11.62 -17.87
CA VAL A 29 9.85 10.23 -17.84
C VAL A 29 11.01 10.09 -16.87
N LEU A 30 10.84 9.25 -15.85
CA LEU A 30 11.92 8.90 -14.93
C LEU A 30 12.74 7.72 -15.49
N TYR A 31 13.74 8.04 -16.31
CA TYR A 31 14.57 7.04 -16.97
C TYR A 31 15.39 6.22 -15.96
N GLY A 32 15.42 4.90 -16.17
CA GLY A 32 16.21 3.98 -15.36
C GLY A 32 15.64 3.68 -13.98
N ALA A 33 14.50 4.26 -13.61
CA ALA A 33 13.84 3.94 -12.35
C ALA A 33 13.34 2.50 -12.32
N LEU A 34 13.81 1.76 -11.31
CA LEU A 34 13.23 0.51 -10.86
C LEU A 34 12.17 0.83 -9.80
N VAL A 35 10.95 0.38 -10.06
CA VAL A 35 9.82 0.48 -9.14
C VAL A 35 9.76 -0.74 -8.22
N GLY A 36 9.02 -0.66 -7.11
CA GLY A 36 8.86 -1.76 -6.15
C GLY A 36 8.48 -3.11 -6.77
N GLY A 37 7.61 -3.10 -7.79
CA GLY A 37 7.31 -4.28 -8.60
C GLY A 37 5.96 -4.95 -8.29
N PRO A 38 5.66 -6.11 -8.88
CA PRO A 38 4.37 -6.77 -8.77
C PRO A 38 4.16 -7.47 -7.42
N ASP A 39 2.91 -7.83 -7.13
CA ASP A 39 2.59 -8.68 -5.99
C ASP A 39 3.01 -10.15 -6.17
N HIS A 40 2.80 -10.98 -5.14
CA HIS A 40 3.11 -12.42 -5.16
C HIS A 40 2.37 -13.26 -6.22
N LYS A 41 1.41 -12.66 -6.95
CA LYS A 41 0.66 -13.28 -8.04
C LYS A 41 1.03 -12.66 -9.39
N ASP A 42 2.17 -11.96 -9.47
CA ASP A 42 2.67 -11.26 -10.65
C ASP A 42 1.72 -10.18 -11.18
N ARG A 43 0.87 -9.60 -10.31
CA ARG A 43 -0.03 -8.50 -10.68
C ARG A 43 0.64 -7.17 -10.40
N TYR A 44 0.64 -6.29 -11.41
CA TYR A 44 1.21 -4.95 -11.32
C TYR A 44 0.14 -3.89 -11.61
N TYR A 45 -0.08 -3.00 -10.65
CA TYR A 45 -1.01 -1.88 -10.74
C TYR A 45 -0.23 -0.59 -10.99
N ASP A 46 -0.30 -0.08 -12.22
CA ASP A 46 0.42 1.13 -12.68
C ASP A 46 -0.34 2.40 -12.23
N ILE A 47 -0.51 2.51 -10.91
CA ILE A 47 -1.30 3.52 -10.19
C ILE A 47 -0.36 4.26 -9.24
N ARG A 48 -0.30 5.59 -9.35
CA ARG A 48 0.65 6.42 -8.60
C ARG A 48 0.43 6.30 -7.10
N SER A 49 -0.80 6.16 -6.61
CA SER A 49 -1.12 5.98 -5.19
C SER A 49 -0.74 4.60 -4.63
N ASP A 50 -0.49 3.60 -5.47
CA ASP A 50 0.05 2.29 -5.05
C ASP A 50 1.57 2.41 -4.84
N TYR A 51 1.96 3.11 -3.77
CA TYR A 51 3.38 3.33 -3.48
C TYR A 51 4.15 2.01 -3.29
N ILE A 52 3.51 0.93 -2.81
CA ILE A 52 4.19 -0.35 -2.62
C ILE A 52 4.73 -0.89 -3.94
N GLN A 53 3.92 -0.84 -5.00
CA GLN A 53 4.33 -1.38 -6.31
C GLN A 53 5.03 -0.35 -7.19
N THR A 54 4.67 0.92 -7.07
CA THR A 54 5.09 1.98 -8.02
C THR A 54 6.17 2.91 -7.47
N GLU A 55 6.59 2.79 -6.21
CA GLU A 55 7.64 3.62 -5.63
C GLU A 55 9.00 3.40 -6.32
N PRO A 56 9.63 4.46 -6.84
CA PRO A 56 11.04 4.46 -7.18
C PRO A 56 11.88 4.92 -5.98
N ALA A 57 12.94 4.19 -5.64
CA ALA A 57 13.82 4.55 -4.52
C ALA A 57 15.30 4.25 -4.79
N LEU A 58 16.18 5.05 -4.18
CA LEU A 58 17.64 4.98 -4.41
C LEU A 58 18.25 3.64 -3.98
N ASP A 59 17.76 3.06 -2.89
CA ASP A 59 18.16 1.75 -2.39
C ASP A 59 17.77 0.63 -3.35
N LEU A 60 16.60 0.72 -3.99
CA LEU A 60 16.19 -0.19 -5.08
C LEU A 60 17.14 -0.07 -6.29
N GLN A 61 17.57 1.15 -6.65
CA GLN A 61 18.49 1.37 -7.77
C GLN A 61 19.93 0.92 -7.49
N ALA A 62 20.43 1.09 -6.26
CA ALA A 62 21.84 0.89 -5.93
C ALA A 62 22.33 -0.53 -6.29
N GLY A 63 21.56 -1.55 -5.89
CA GLY A 63 21.88 -2.95 -6.22
C GLY A 63 21.78 -3.23 -7.72
N LEU A 64 20.78 -2.69 -8.39
CA LEU A 64 20.58 -2.89 -9.83
C LEU A 64 21.76 -2.35 -10.66
N VAL A 65 22.24 -1.14 -10.33
CA VAL A 65 23.37 -0.53 -11.04
C VAL A 65 24.64 -1.35 -10.83
N PHE A 66 24.89 -1.83 -9.61
CA PHE A 66 26.04 -2.68 -9.32
C PHE A 66 25.98 -4.00 -10.10
N LEU A 67 24.83 -4.68 -10.10
CA LEU A 67 24.64 -5.93 -10.85
C LEU A 67 24.77 -5.73 -12.35
N ALA A 68 24.20 -4.64 -12.89
CA ALA A 68 24.33 -4.30 -14.31
C ALA A 68 25.79 -4.04 -14.70
N ALA A 69 26.54 -3.28 -13.89
CA ALA A 69 27.96 -3.03 -14.12
C ALA A 69 28.81 -4.31 -14.03
N SER A 70 28.57 -5.15 -13.01
CA SER A 70 29.22 -6.45 -12.85
C SER A 70 28.95 -7.36 -14.04
N GLN A 71 27.70 -7.41 -14.50
CA GLN A 71 27.34 -8.17 -15.69
C GLN A 71 28.11 -7.66 -16.91
N VAL A 72 28.18 -6.36 -17.14
CA VAL A 72 28.93 -5.80 -18.28
C VAL A 72 30.43 -6.12 -18.17
N ALA A 73 31.02 -6.01 -16.99
CA ALA A 73 32.44 -6.28 -16.77
C ALA A 73 32.81 -7.76 -16.93
N ASN A 74 31.91 -8.67 -16.52
CA ASN A 74 32.16 -10.12 -16.53
C ASN A 74 31.53 -10.85 -17.72
N SER A 75 30.77 -10.15 -18.57
CA SER A 75 30.14 -10.76 -19.74
C SER A 75 31.20 -11.12 -20.78
N THR A 76 31.30 -12.41 -21.07
CA THR A 76 32.03 -12.93 -22.24
C THR A 76 31.19 -12.90 -23.52
N ALA A 77 29.92 -12.50 -23.40
CA ALA A 77 28.99 -12.41 -24.53
C ALA A 77 29.40 -11.26 -25.47
N THR A 78 29.58 -11.57 -26.74
CA THR A 78 29.91 -10.59 -27.79
C THR A 78 28.78 -9.59 -28.04
N GLN A 79 27.55 -9.93 -27.66
CA GLN A 79 26.38 -9.09 -27.81
C GLN A 79 25.63 -8.98 -26.48
N PRO A 80 25.10 -7.79 -26.15
CA PRO A 80 24.31 -7.63 -24.94
C PRO A 80 22.99 -8.40 -25.03
N PHE A 81 22.47 -8.84 -23.89
CA PHE A 81 21.35 -9.79 -23.78
C PHE A 81 20.10 -9.39 -24.58
N TYR A 82 19.88 -8.09 -24.80
CA TYR A 82 18.71 -7.57 -25.50
C TYR A 82 18.77 -7.71 -27.03
N VAL A 83 19.92 -8.08 -27.62
CA VAL A 83 20.08 -8.26 -29.07
C VAL A 83 19.60 -9.64 -29.54
N GLY A 84 19.66 -10.66 -28.69
CA GLY A 84 19.26 -12.04 -29.01
C GLY A 84 17.80 -12.39 -28.68
N LEU A 85 16.99 -11.42 -28.22
CA LEU A 85 15.60 -11.67 -27.83
C LEU A 85 14.73 -11.94 -29.07
N THR A 86 14.51 -13.22 -29.38
CA THR A 86 13.56 -13.64 -30.43
C THR A 86 12.13 -13.74 -29.93
N THR A 87 11.94 -13.88 -28.61
CA THR A 87 10.62 -13.95 -27.97
C THR A 87 10.10 -12.55 -27.60
N PRO A 88 8.80 -12.27 -27.80
CA PRO A 88 8.19 -11.03 -27.34
C PRO A 88 8.40 -10.83 -25.85
N ARG A 89 8.71 -9.58 -25.45
CA ARG A 89 8.82 -9.22 -24.04
C ARG A 89 7.46 -9.41 -23.39
N LEU A 90 7.39 -10.17 -22.30
CA LEU A 90 6.16 -10.25 -21.51
C LEU A 90 5.80 -8.83 -21.06
N ARG A 91 4.63 -8.36 -21.48
CA ARG A 91 4.07 -7.10 -20.99
C ARG A 91 3.25 -7.47 -19.76
N PRO A 92 3.64 -7.04 -18.55
CA PRO A 92 2.82 -7.24 -17.37
C PRO A 92 1.42 -6.70 -17.66
N ILE A 93 0.38 -7.42 -17.22
CA ILE A 93 -0.99 -6.93 -17.31
C ILE A 93 -1.06 -5.71 -16.38
N LYS A 94 -1.06 -4.52 -16.97
CA LYS A 94 -1.25 -3.27 -16.25
C LYS A 94 -2.74 -3.13 -15.95
N ASN A 95 -3.13 -3.31 -14.70
CA ASN A 95 -4.50 -3.04 -14.31
C ASN A 95 -4.58 -1.69 -13.61
N ARG A 96 -4.85 -0.63 -14.37
CA ARG A 96 -5.07 0.72 -13.80
C ARG A 96 -6.38 0.84 -13.00
N ASN A 97 -7.28 -0.12 -13.17
CA ASN A 97 -8.64 -0.08 -12.61
C ASN A 97 -8.84 -1.05 -11.43
N ALA A 98 -7.82 -1.83 -11.09
CA ALA A 98 -7.86 -2.65 -9.89
C ALA A 98 -7.42 -1.79 -8.71
N GLU A 99 -8.17 -1.88 -7.62
CA GLU A 99 -7.87 -1.27 -6.33
C GLU A 99 -6.53 -1.83 -5.78
N GLY A 100 -5.39 -1.37 -6.33
CA GLY A 100 -4.04 -1.57 -5.81
C GLY A 100 -3.79 -0.67 -4.60
N GLY A 101 -4.74 -0.64 -3.67
CA GLY A 101 -4.64 0.18 -2.47
C GLY A 101 -3.92 -0.60 -1.40
N SER A 102 -2.78 -0.09 -0.93
CA SER A 102 -2.11 -0.48 0.33
C SER A 102 -2.95 -0.18 1.59
N GLY A 103 -4.19 0.27 1.42
CA GLY A 103 -5.16 0.47 2.50
C GLY A 103 -5.65 -0.84 3.11
N ILE A 104 -6.15 -0.76 4.33
CA ILE A 104 -6.76 -1.90 5.03
C ILE A 104 -7.83 -2.51 4.09
N PRO A 105 -7.80 -3.81 3.80
CA PRO A 105 -8.78 -4.43 2.92
C PRO A 105 -10.19 -4.17 3.46
N LYS A 106 -11.21 -4.10 2.57
CA LYS A 106 -12.63 -3.89 2.97
C LYS A 106 -13.04 -4.83 4.14
N TRP A 107 -12.54 -6.07 4.13
CA TRP A 107 -12.72 -7.04 5.21
C TRP A 107 -12.07 -6.63 6.55
N GLY A 108 -10.85 -6.07 6.52
CA GLY A 108 -10.17 -5.57 7.70
C GLY A 108 -10.88 -4.35 8.31
N GLN A 109 -11.44 -3.48 7.48
CA GLN A 109 -12.21 -2.33 7.94
C GLN A 109 -13.52 -2.75 8.64
N ILE A 110 -14.22 -3.74 8.08
CA ILE A 110 -15.41 -4.35 8.71
C ILE A 110 -15.03 -5.03 10.04
N ALA A 111 -13.93 -5.78 10.07
CA ALA A 111 -13.47 -6.45 11.28
C ALA A 111 -13.21 -5.44 12.42
N ILE A 112 -12.52 -4.34 12.13
CA ILE A 112 -12.27 -3.27 13.11
C ILE A 112 -13.59 -2.68 13.62
N ALA A 113 -14.53 -2.38 12.72
CA ALA A 113 -15.83 -1.83 13.11
C ALA A 113 -16.59 -2.76 14.07
N VAL A 114 -16.60 -4.07 13.80
CA VAL A 114 -17.26 -5.07 14.66
C VAL A 114 -16.57 -5.15 16.03
N VAL A 115 -15.24 -5.16 16.09
CA VAL A 115 -14.51 -5.19 17.37
C VAL A 115 -14.82 -3.96 18.21
N VAL A 116 -14.81 -2.77 17.61
CA VAL A 116 -15.16 -1.52 18.32
C VAL A 116 -16.58 -1.60 18.87
N LEU A 117 -17.53 -2.11 18.09
CA LEU A 117 -18.91 -2.28 18.51
C LEU A 117 -19.00 -3.20 19.74
N VAL A 118 -18.38 -4.38 19.68
CA VAL A 118 -18.37 -5.35 20.80
C VAL A 118 -17.77 -4.73 22.06
N VAL A 119 -16.65 -4.02 21.96
CA VAL A 119 -15.99 -3.38 23.11
C VAL A 119 -16.89 -2.31 23.73
N VAL A 120 -17.58 -1.50 22.92
CA VAL A 120 -18.52 -0.48 23.41
C VAL A 120 -19.71 -1.12 24.13
N PHE A 121 -20.31 -2.19 23.59
CA PHE A 121 -21.46 -2.83 24.21
C PHE A 121 -21.09 -3.62 25.48
N VAL A 122 -19.97 -4.34 25.48
CA VAL A 122 -19.49 -5.08 26.66
C VAL A 122 -19.03 -4.11 27.74
N GLY A 123 -18.24 -3.10 27.39
CA GLY A 123 -17.78 -2.06 28.32
C GLY A 123 -18.94 -1.23 28.88
N GLY A 124 -19.86 -0.81 28.03
CA GLY A 124 -21.08 -0.10 28.44
C GLY A 124 -21.97 -0.95 29.34
N GLY A 125 -22.16 -2.22 29.00
CA GLY A 125 -22.88 -3.19 29.83
C GLY A 125 -22.24 -3.42 31.19
N TRP A 126 -20.91 -3.53 31.23
CA TRP A 126 -20.15 -3.66 32.47
C TRP A 126 -20.28 -2.42 33.36
N ILE A 127 -20.17 -1.22 32.79
CA ILE A 127 -20.33 0.04 33.53
C ILE A 127 -21.76 0.18 34.06
N ALA A 128 -22.77 -0.12 33.24
CA ALA A 128 -24.17 -0.07 33.65
C ALA A 128 -24.47 -1.09 34.77
N TRP A 129 -23.90 -2.30 34.67
CA TRP A 129 -23.99 -3.30 35.72
C TRP A 129 -23.31 -2.83 37.01
N TRP A 130 -22.09 -2.30 36.93
CA TRP A 130 -21.36 -1.77 38.08
C TRP A 130 -22.11 -0.61 38.77
N GLN A 131 -22.66 0.33 38.00
CA GLN A 131 -23.49 1.42 38.56
C GLN A 131 -24.75 0.89 39.25
N ARG A 132 -25.43 -0.11 38.66
CA ARG A 132 -26.60 -0.76 39.27
C ARG A 132 -26.26 -1.40 40.61
N GLU A 133 -25.12 -2.10 40.70
CA GLU A 133 -24.72 -2.72 41.96
C GLU A 133 -24.39 -1.68 43.02
N ASN A 134 -23.66 -0.63 42.67
CA ASN A 134 -23.30 0.43 43.60
C ASN A 134 -24.54 1.15 44.18
N LEU A 135 -25.55 1.40 43.34
CA LEU A 135 -26.85 1.92 43.78
C LEU A 135 -27.53 0.92 44.74
N ARG A 136 -27.58 -0.37 44.41
CA ARG A 136 -28.19 -1.39 45.29
C ARG A 136 -27.51 -1.47 46.65
N TYR A 137 -26.19 -1.37 46.72
CA TYR A 137 -25.45 -1.31 47.98
C TYR A 137 -25.85 -0.09 48.81
N TRP A 138 -25.88 1.10 48.19
CA TRP A 138 -26.29 2.34 48.85
C TRP A 138 -27.72 2.30 49.42
N TRP A 139 -28.69 1.80 48.64
CA TRP A 139 -30.08 1.66 49.10
C TRP A 139 -30.25 0.64 50.23
N ARG A 140 -29.46 -0.43 50.24
CA ARG A 140 -29.44 -1.43 51.33
C ARG A 140 -28.90 -0.82 52.63
N HIS A 141 -27.85 -0.02 52.56
CA HIS A 141 -27.33 0.67 53.75
C HIS A 141 -28.30 1.72 54.28
N LYS A 142 -28.99 2.48 53.43
CA LYS A 142 -30.02 3.44 53.87
C LYS A 142 -31.24 2.80 54.54
N ARG A 143 -31.63 1.58 54.16
CA ARG A 143 -32.74 0.86 54.81
C ARG A 143 -32.37 0.24 56.16
N MET A 144 -31.09 0.03 56.45
CA MET A 144 -30.63 -0.64 57.66
C MET A 144 -30.27 0.31 58.82
N GLY A 145 -30.52 1.62 58.67
CA GLY A 145 -30.63 2.55 59.80
C GLY A 145 -29.47 2.51 60.81
N LEU A 146 -28.24 2.71 60.36
CA LEU A 146 -27.12 3.20 61.18
C LEU A 146 -26.83 4.64 60.75
#